data_AF-A0A7I7YR73-F1
#
_entry.id   AF-A0A7I7YR73-F1
#
_cell.length_a   1.000
_cell.length_b   1.000
_cell.length_c   1.000
_cell.angle_alpha   90.00
_cell.angle_beta   90.00
_cell.angle_gamma   90.00
#
_symmetry.space_group_name_H-M   'P 1'
#
loop_
_entity.id
_entity.type
_entity.pdbx_description
1 polymer ?
#
loop_
_entity_poly.entity_id
_entity_poly.type
_entity_poly.pdbx_seq_one_letter_code
_entity_poly.pdbx_strand_id
1 'polypeptide(L)'
;MHLFPDLRGQVAGQLTALSAPGAPLHRDSDQSTARLYLRSDIGRARFQKDTIDWYLSQANPRLGGRTAIVTAGPPGAGKSALLRARIADLDEYRIIDADIIKDHLIRQAIADGIYDRLLATAPFADGHGLAPRELSALVHVESVRLAEAIRQTCTSRKENVVIEGTLTWHRQGPNIFRELADNDYVDVEVYGIDIEQKEAHESALDRWWKLRLEWAKGQHDLGGRFTPADAIDMCYQTASAESVCTANAKNFINTAIQTGEIPRVHVTILRRSATGPIEVIYERSYLQ
;
A
#
# COMPACT_ATOMS: atom_id res chain seq x y z
N MET A 1 -13.33 20.15 34.30
CA MET A 1 -13.20 19.37 33.06
C MET A 1 -11.71 19.18 32.80
N HIS A 2 -11.12 18.07 33.23
CA HIS A 2 -9.70 17.83 32.96
C HIS A 2 -9.52 17.54 31.47
N LEU A 3 -8.89 18.50 30.78
CA LEU A 3 -8.39 18.34 29.42
C LEU A 3 -7.32 17.24 29.46
N PHE A 4 -7.70 16.01 29.16
CA PHE A 4 -6.70 15.01 28.81
C PHE A 4 -5.97 15.51 27.56
N PRO A 5 -4.62 15.49 27.54
CA PRO A 5 -3.89 15.84 26.35
C PRO A 5 -4.31 14.91 25.19
N ASP A 6 -4.57 15.49 24.01
CA ASP A 6 -4.74 14.70 22.79
C ASP A 6 -3.40 14.05 22.42
N LEU A 7 -3.11 12.90 23.05
CA LEU A 7 -1.88 12.15 22.85
C LEU A 7 -1.76 11.68 21.40
N ARG A 8 -2.86 11.28 20.77
CA ARG A 8 -2.88 10.85 19.36
C ARG A 8 -2.39 11.99 18.47
N GLY A 9 -2.95 13.19 18.63
CA GLY A 9 -2.56 14.38 17.88
C GLY A 9 -1.12 14.80 18.14
N GLN A 10 -0.66 14.76 19.40
CA GLN A 10 0.72 15.13 19.75
C GLN A 10 1.75 14.18 19.14
N VAL A 11 1.55 12.87 19.29
CA VAL A 11 2.46 11.86 18.71
C VAL A 11 2.42 11.93 17.19
N ALA A 12 1.24 12.09 16.58
CA ALA A 12 1.12 12.28 15.13
C ALA A 12 1.87 13.54 14.66
N GLY A 13 1.83 14.63 15.41
CA GLY A 13 2.58 15.85 15.13
C GLY A 13 4.10 15.64 15.20
N GLN A 14 4.58 14.90 16.21
CA GLN A 14 5.99 14.54 16.35
C GLN A 14 6.48 13.64 15.20
N LEU A 15 5.69 12.63 14.81
CA LEU A 15 6.00 11.77 13.66
C LEU A 15 5.95 12.55 12.35
N THR A 16 5.00 13.47 12.18
CA THR A 16 4.93 14.34 11.00
C THR A 16 6.20 15.17 10.86
N ALA A 17 6.71 15.74 11.96
CA ALA A 17 7.97 16.49 11.94
C ALA A 17 9.16 15.59 11.56
N LEU A 18 9.22 14.36 12.06
CA LEU A 18 10.27 13.40 11.72
C LEU A 18 10.17 12.84 10.30
N SER A 19 8.98 12.86 9.71
CA SER A 19 8.71 12.41 8.35
C SER A 19 8.74 13.54 7.32
N ALA A 20 8.93 14.80 7.71
CA ALA A 20 9.00 15.93 6.78
C ALA A 20 10.19 15.82 5.81
N PRO A 21 10.15 16.42 4.61
CA PRO A 21 11.28 16.41 3.68
C PRO A 21 12.59 16.84 4.34
N GLY A 22 13.64 16.00 4.20
CA GLY A 22 14.94 16.20 4.83
C GLY A 22 15.06 15.67 6.27
N ALA A 23 13.96 15.24 6.89
CA ALA A 23 13.96 14.68 8.23
C ALA A 23 14.27 13.16 8.25
N PRO A 24 14.65 12.58 9.40
CA PRO A 24 15.21 11.22 9.46
C PRO A 24 14.27 10.08 9.07
N LEU A 25 12.95 10.27 9.12
CA LEU A 25 11.96 9.26 8.75
C LEU A 25 11.34 9.51 7.38
N HIS A 26 11.78 10.54 6.64
CA HIS A 26 11.29 10.76 5.28
C HIS A 26 11.80 9.65 4.34
N ARG A 27 10.98 9.28 3.36
CA ARG A 27 11.31 8.20 2.38
C ARG A 27 12.58 8.47 1.56
N ASP A 28 12.91 9.75 1.41
CA ASP A 28 14.10 10.23 0.70
C ASP A 28 15.23 10.63 1.66
N SER A 29 15.19 10.19 2.91
CA SER A 29 16.32 10.36 3.83
C SER A 29 17.45 9.39 3.49
N ASP A 30 18.66 9.71 3.94
CA ASP A 30 19.83 8.82 3.78
C ASP A 30 19.73 7.55 4.64
N GLN A 31 18.71 7.47 5.51
CA GLN A 31 18.36 6.28 6.29
C GLN A 31 17.45 5.32 5.51
N SER A 32 16.99 5.68 4.31
CA SER A 32 16.20 4.78 3.47
C SER A 32 17.04 3.58 3.02
N THR A 33 16.48 2.37 3.09
CA THR A 33 17.16 1.17 2.59
C THR A 33 17.47 1.23 1.09
N ALA A 34 16.78 2.08 0.33
CA ALA A 34 17.10 2.31 -1.07
C ALA A 34 18.36 3.16 -1.29
N ARG A 35 18.90 3.79 -0.24
CA ARG A 35 20.10 4.65 -0.26
C ARG A 35 21.24 4.13 0.60
N LEU A 36 20.93 3.39 1.67
CA LEU A 36 21.92 2.84 2.60
C LEU A 36 22.90 1.88 1.92
N TYR A 37 22.42 1.09 0.96
CA TYR A 37 23.22 0.07 0.28
C TYR A 37 23.68 0.55 -1.09
N LEU A 38 24.96 0.32 -1.41
CA LEU A 38 25.49 0.52 -2.74
C LEU A 38 24.78 -0.42 -3.73
N ARG A 39 24.63 0.00 -5.00
CA ARG A 39 24.05 -0.86 -6.03
C ARG A 39 24.82 -2.17 -6.26
N SER A 40 26.11 -2.18 -5.94
CA SER A 40 27.00 -3.34 -6.04
C SER A 40 27.06 -4.18 -4.76
N ASP A 41 26.23 -3.89 -3.75
CA ASP A 41 26.18 -4.68 -2.53
C ASP A 41 25.57 -6.06 -2.80
N ILE A 42 26.44 -7.07 -2.86
CA ILE A 42 26.07 -8.45 -3.15
C ILE A 42 25.21 -9.04 -2.02
N GLY A 43 25.49 -8.66 -0.77
CA GLY A 43 24.72 -9.10 0.39
C GLY A 43 23.28 -8.60 0.29
N ARG A 44 23.10 -7.32 -0.04
CA ARG A 44 21.77 -6.75 -0.24
C ARG A 44 21.06 -7.34 -1.45
N ALA A 45 21.75 -7.53 -2.56
CA ALA A 45 21.18 -8.16 -3.76
C ALA A 45 20.69 -9.59 -3.48
N ARG A 46 21.45 -10.37 -2.70
CA ARG A 46 21.03 -11.71 -2.25
C ARG A 46 19.80 -11.65 -1.37
N PHE A 47 19.80 -10.78 -0.36
CA PHE A 47 18.64 -10.60 0.52
C PHE A 47 17.37 -10.18 -0.25
N GLN A 48 17.50 -9.30 -1.25
CA GLN A 48 16.38 -8.92 -2.12
C GLN A 48 15.83 -10.10 -2.90
N LYS A 49 16.70 -10.95 -3.45
CA LYS A 49 16.30 -12.20 -4.10
C LYS A 49 15.59 -13.14 -3.11
N ASP A 50 16.18 -13.35 -1.94
CA ASP A 50 15.61 -14.21 -0.90
C ASP A 50 14.24 -13.68 -0.41
N THR A 51 14.06 -12.35 -0.39
CA THR A 51 12.78 -11.71 -0.08
C THR A 51 11.71 -12.02 -1.15
N ILE A 52 12.09 -12.01 -2.43
CA ILE A 52 11.18 -12.40 -3.53
C ILE A 52 10.80 -13.88 -3.38
N ASP A 53 11.78 -14.75 -3.17
CA ASP A 53 11.54 -16.19 -3.02
C ASP A 53 10.66 -16.49 -1.79
N TRP A 54 10.94 -15.84 -0.65
CA TRP A 54 10.12 -15.90 0.56
C TRP A 54 8.68 -15.44 0.29
N TYR A 55 8.49 -14.33 -0.42
CA TYR A 55 7.16 -13.82 -0.73
C TYR A 55 6.38 -14.79 -1.62
N LEU A 56 7.02 -15.32 -2.66
CA LEU A 56 6.42 -16.26 -3.58
C LEU A 56 6.05 -17.59 -2.88
N SER A 57 6.78 -17.98 -1.83
CA SER A 57 6.47 -19.19 -1.06
C SER A 57 5.29 -19.04 -0.10
N GLN A 58 4.78 -17.83 0.15
CA GLN A 58 3.68 -17.61 1.13
C GLN A 58 2.31 -18.08 0.63
N ALA A 59 2.15 -18.28 -0.68
CA ALA A 59 0.88 -18.65 -1.29
C ALA A 59 1.08 -19.50 -2.54
N ASN A 60 0.09 -20.36 -2.82
CA ASN A 60 0.05 -21.20 -4.02
C ASN A 60 -1.22 -20.89 -4.82
N PRO A 61 -1.24 -19.77 -5.57
CA PRO A 61 -2.40 -19.33 -6.33
C PRO A 61 -2.69 -20.27 -7.50
N ARG A 62 -3.85 -20.09 -8.11
CA ARG A 62 -4.21 -20.83 -9.33
C ARG A 62 -3.27 -20.47 -10.48
N LEU A 63 -2.60 -21.49 -11.03
CA LEU A 63 -1.75 -21.37 -12.21
C LEU A 63 -2.62 -21.34 -13.49
N GLY A 64 -2.26 -20.47 -14.44
CA GLY A 64 -2.95 -20.33 -15.73
C GLY A 64 -4.36 -19.75 -15.63
N GLY A 65 -4.76 -19.21 -14.47
CA GLY A 65 -6.06 -18.60 -14.27
C GLY A 65 -6.25 -17.31 -15.07
N ARG A 66 -5.17 -16.55 -15.29
CA ARG A 66 -5.14 -15.35 -16.18
C ARG A 66 -6.19 -14.29 -15.82
N THR A 67 -6.50 -14.20 -14.53
CA THR A 67 -7.37 -13.17 -13.96
C THR A 67 -6.58 -12.25 -13.03
N ALA A 68 -6.79 -10.95 -13.14
CA ALA A 68 -6.18 -9.97 -12.25
C ALA A 68 -7.23 -9.11 -11.56
N ILE A 69 -6.97 -8.80 -10.28
CA ILE A 69 -7.72 -7.80 -9.52
C ILE A 69 -6.78 -6.64 -9.22
N VAL A 70 -7.15 -5.42 -9.54
CA VAL A 70 -6.38 -4.20 -9.24
C VAL A 70 -7.16 -3.35 -8.25
N THR A 71 -6.53 -2.90 -7.17
CA THR A 71 -7.17 -1.94 -6.27
C THR A 71 -6.70 -0.51 -6.48
N ALA A 72 -7.59 0.43 -6.19
CA ALA A 72 -7.31 1.85 -6.17
C ALA A 72 -7.97 2.52 -4.97
N GLY A 73 -7.37 3.60 -4.49
CA GLY A 73 -7.91 4.42 -3.42
C GLY A 73 -6.81 4.92 -2.48
N PRO A 74 -7.01 6.07 -1.82
CA PRO A 74 -6.01 6.64 -0.94
C PRO A 74 -5.68 5.72 0.25
N PRO A 75 -4.55 5.94 0.93
CA PRO A 75 -4.33 5.37 2.27
C PRO A 75 -5.53 5.70 3.18
N GLY A 76 -5.91 4.77 4.06
CA GLY A 76 -7.09 4.94 4.93
C GLY A 76 -8.42 4.54 4.30
N ALA A 77 -8.52 4.38 2.97
CA ALA A 77 -9.79 4.07 2.30
C ALA A 77 -10.39 2.66 2.61
N GLY A 78 -9.60 1.74 3.15
CA GLY A 78 -10.10 0.39 3.53
C GLY A 78 -10.07 -0.67 2.42
N LYS A 79 -9.23 -0.50 1.39
CA LYS A 79 -9.09 -1.40 0.23
C LYS A 79 -9.03 -2.90 0.58
N SER A 80 -8.12 -3.29 1.46
CA SER A 80 -7.92 -4.70 1.79
C SER A 80 -9.08 -5.30 2.60
N ALA A 81 -9.82 -4.47 3.35
CA ALA A 81 -11.05 -4.94 4.04
C ALA A 81 -12.18 -5.17 3.04
N LEU A 82 -12.30 -4.29 2.04
CA LEU A 82 -13.25 -4.43 0.94
C LEU A 82 -12.98 -5.68 0.12
N LEU A 83 -11.73 -5.90 -0.31
CA LEU A 83 -11.35 -7.08 -1.10
C LEU A 83 -11.80 -8.38 -0.42
N ARG A 84 -11.48 -8.55 0.87
CA ARG A 84 -11.88 -9.75 1.64
C ARG A 84 -13.38 -9.93 1.78
N ALA A 85 -14.15 -8.84 1.76
CA ALA A 85 -15.61 -8.89 1.86
C ALA A 85 -16.30 -9.17 0.52
N ARG A 86 -15.65 -8.84 -0.60
CA ARG A 86 -16.23 -8.91 -1.96
C ARG A 86 -15.81 -10.14 -2.74
N ILE A 87 -14.59 -10.63 -2.54
CA ILE A 87 -13.99 -11.69 -3.33
C ILE A 87 -13.95 -12.96 -2.46
N ALA A 88 -14.82 -13.92 -2.76
CA ALA A 88 -15.03 -15.12 -1.95
C ALA A 88 -13.85 -16.10 -2.04
N ASP A 89 -13.21 -16.15 -3.20
CA ASP A 89 -12.17 -17.06 -3.67
C ASP A 89 -10.80 -16.34 -3.74
N LEU A 90 -10.58 -15.37 -2.84
CA LEU A 90 -9.35 -14.58 -2.78
C LEU A 90 -8.10 -15.43 -2.48
N ASP A 91 -8.26 -16.63 -1.92
CA ASP A 91 -7.19 -17.61 -1.68
C ASP A 91 -6.67 -18.26 -2.97
N GLU A 92 -7.42 -18.21 -4.08
CA GLU A 92 -6.92 -18.58 -5.40
C GLU A 92 -5.95 -17.55 -5.99
N TYR A 93 -5.87 -16.35 -5.41
CA TYR A 93 -5.06 -15.24 -5.90
C TYR A 93 -3.80 -15.06 -5.07
N ARG A 94 -2.71 -14.69 -5.74
CA ARG A 94 -1.56 -14.11 -5.04
C ARG A 94 -1.82 -12.63 -4.82
N ILE A 95 -1.96 -12.25 -3.55
CA ILE A 95 -2.03 -10.84 -3.16
C ILE A 95 -0.62 -10.25 -3.18
N ILE A 96 -0.42 -9.25 -4.03
CA ILE A 96 0.82 -8.49 -4.15
C ILE A 96 0.59 -7.15 -3.44
N ASP A 97 1.10 -7.06 -2.21
CA ASP A 97 1.00 -5.88 -1.35
C ASP A 97 2.41 -5.51 -0.86
N ALA A 98 2.86 -4.31 -1.24
CA ALA A 98 4.15 -3.79 -0.82
C ALA A 98 4.24 -3.63 0.71
N ASP A 99 3.14 -3.50 1.44
CA ASP A 99 3.16 -3.40 2.90
C ASP A 99 3.57 -4.71 3.59
N ILE A 100 3.29 -5.88 3.00
CA ILE A 100 3.80 -7.18 3.50
C ILE A 100 5.33 -7.21 3.38
N ILE A 101 5.86 -6.71 2.27
CA ILE A 101 7.30 -6.62 2.04
C ILE A 101 7.95 -5.64 3.03
N LYS A 102 7.31 -4.49 3.31
CA LYS A 102 7.83 -3.52 4.30
C LYS A 102 8.03 -4.17 5.66
N ASP A 103 7.08 -4.98 6.13
CA ASP A 103 7.22 -5.66 7.41
C ASP A 103 8.44 -6.62 7.40
N HIS A 104 8.69 -7.33 6.30
CA HIS A 104 9.88 -8.19 6.16
C HIS A 104 11.18 -7.36 6.19
N LEU A 105 11.24 -6.26 5.44
CA LEU A 105 12.38 -5.34 5.41
C LEU A 105 12.65 -4.70 6.77
N ILE A 106 11.60 -4.29 7.50
CA ILE A 106 11.70 -3.69 8.83
C ILE A 106 12.22 -4.70 9.85
N ARG A 107 11.70 -5.94 9.84
CA ARG A 107 12.18 -7.00 10.74
C ARG A 107 13.67 -7.27 10.54
N GLN A 108 14.11 -7.37 9.28
CA GLN A 108 15.53 -7.52 8.97
C GLN A 108 16.35 -6.32 9.44
N ALA A 109 15.89 -5.10 9.14
CA ALA A 109 16.59 -3.88 9.54
C ALA A 109 16.75 -3.74 11.07
N ILE A 110 15.76 -4.20 11.84
CA ILE A 110 15.84 -4.26 13.30
C ILE A 110 16.85 -5.31 13.74
N ALA A 111 16.81 -6.51 13.15
CA ALA A 111 17.75 -7.58 13.46
C ALA A 111 19.21 -7.17 13.17
N ASP A 112 19.43 -6.41 12.10
CA ASP A 112 20.74 -5.89 11.70
C ASP A 112 21.17 -4.64 12.50
N GLY A 113 20.29 -4.07 13.33
CA GLY A 113 20.56 -2.89 14.14
C GLY A 113 20.69 -1.57 13.36
N ILE A 114 20.36 -1.54 12.06
CA ILE A 114 20.56 -0.35 11.21
C ILE A 114 19.68 0.84 11.63
N TYR A 115 18.62 0.58 12.41
CA TYR A 115 17.71 1.60 12.93
C TYR A 115 17.78 1.78 14.46
N ASP A 116 18.76 1.20 15.15
CA ASP A 116 18.88 1.29 16.61
C ASP A 116 18.88 2.73 17.12
N ARG A 117 19.62 3.62 16.44
CA ARG A 117 19.65 5.04 16.80
C ARG A 117 18.28 5.71 16.67
N LEU A 118 17.50 5.36 15.64
CA LEU A 118 16.16 5.91 15.46
C LEU A 118 15.22 5.36 16.53
N LEU A 119 15.24 4.05 16.76
CA LEU A 119 14.41 3.38 17.77
C LEU A 119 14.71 3.85 19.20
N ALA A 120 15.96 4.27 19.47
CA ALA A 120 16.38 4.86 20.74
C ALA A 120 16.01 6.35 20.90
N THR A 121 15.33 6.97 19.93
CA THR A 121 14.88 8.37 20.05
C THR A 121 13.99 8.52 21.29
N ALA A 122 14.28 9.55 22.08
CA ALA A 122 13.59 9.86 23.33
C ALA A 122 12.06 9.89 23.15
N PRO A 123 11.31 9.48 24.18
CA PRO A 123 9.93 9.08 24.02
C PRO A 123 9.07 10.21 23.44
N PHE A 124 8.07 9.81 22.65
CA PHE A 124 7.01 10.69 22.22
C PHE A 124 6.10 11.06 23.41
N ALA A 125 5.10 11.90 23.16
CA ALA A 125 4.17 12.38 24.18
C ALA A 125 3.44 11.26 24.94
N ASP A 126 3.32 10.06 24.35
CA ASP A 126 2.72 8.88 24.98
C ASP A 126 3.69 8.06 25.85
N GLY A 127 4.94 8.51 26.00
CA GLY A 127 5.96 7.84 26.81
C GLY A 127 6.69 6.70 26.10
N HIS A 128 6.37 6.43 24.83
CA HIS A 128 7.00 5.35 24.05
C HIS A 128 7.87 5.90 22.91
N GLY A 129 8.87 5.12 22.49
CA GLY A 129 9.69 5.42 21.32
C GLY A 129 8.96 5.17 19.98
N LEU A 130 9.73 5.04 18.92
CA LEU A 130 9.23 4.62 17.61
C LEU A 130 8.75 3.17 17.64
N ALA A 131 7.54 2.93 17.15
CA ALA A 131 7.08 1.60 16.84
C ALA A 131 7.73 1.13 15.52
N PRO A 132 8.04 -0.17 15.34
CA PRO A 132 8.71 -0.68 14.14
C PRO A 132 8.09 -0.23 12.80
N ARG A 133 6.76 -0.29 12.66
CA ARG A 133 6.06 0.10 11.43
C ARG A 133 6.02 1.61 11.17
N GLU A 134 6.47 2.44 12.11
CA GLU A 134 6.65 3.88 11.88
C GLU A 134 7.92 4.17 11.06
N LEU A 135 8.79 3.16 10.87
CA LEU A 135 9.92 3.19 9.93
C LEU A 135 9.51 2.90 8.47
N SER A 136 8.22 2.65 8.21
CA SER A 136 7.68 2.22 6.90
C SER A 136 8.09 3.12 5.72
N ALA A 137 8.24 4.42 5.95
CA ALA A 137 8.70 5.34 4.91
C ALA A 137 10.14 5.03 4.44
N LEU A 138 11.02 4.58 5.32
CA LEU A 138 12.43 4.31 5.01
C LEU A 138 12.61 3.10 4.11
N VAL A 139 11.71 2.11 4.19
CA VAL A 139 11.71 0.91 3.36
C VAL A 139 10.79 1.03 2.14
N HIS A 140 10.12 2.17 1.95
CA HIS A 140 9.08 2.34 0.94
C HIS A 140 9.58 2.07 -0.48
N VAL A 141 10.65 2.74 -0.91
CA VAL A 141 11.15 2.66 -2.29
C VAL A 141 11.59 1.24 -2.64
N GLU A 142 12.27 0.55 -1.72
CA GLU A 142 12.69 -0.83 -1.94
C GLU A 142 11.50 -1.79 -1.97
N SER A 143 10.54 -1.65 -1.05
CA SER A 143 9.33 -2.50 -1.04
C SER A 143 8.53 -2.40 -2.33
N VAL A 144 8.43 -1.20 -2.93
CA VAL A 144 7.74 -0.99 -4.21
C VAL A 144 8.47 -1.69 -5.34
N ARG A 145 9.81 -1.59 -5.40
CA ARG A 145 10.62 -2.28 -6.43
C ARG A 145 10.51 -3.80 -6.32
N LEU A 146 10.53 -4.33 -5.10
CA LEU A 146 10.36 -5.76 -4.86
C LEU A 146 8.95 -6.23 -5.22
N ALA A 147 7.91 -5.47 -4.86
CA ALA A 147 6.53 -5.76 -5.26
C ALA A 147 6.37 -5.79 -6.79
N GLU A 148 7.04 -4.89 -7.51
CA GLU A 148 7.07 -4.88 -8.98
C GLU A 148 7.74 -6.13 -9.55
N ALA A 149 8.90 -6.53 -9.02
CA ALA A 149 9.60 -7.75 -9.46
C ALA A 149 8.78 -9.03 -9.17
N ILE A 150 8.13 -9.08 -8.01
CA ILE A 150 7.21 -10.16 -7.64
C ILE A 150 6.05 -10.19 -8.64
N ARG A 151 5.42 -9.04 -8.91
CA ARG A 151 4.31 -8.93 -9.87
C ARG A 151 4.70 -9.46 -11.24
N GLN A 152 5.82 -9.01 -11.80
CA GLN A 152 6.34 -9.48 -13.09
C GLN A 152 6.58 -11.00 -13.11
N THR A 153 7.06 -11.56 -12.00
CA THR A 153 7.24 -13.01 -11.86
C THR A 153 5.89 -13.75 -11.84
N CYS A 154 4.88 -13.20 -11.18
CA CYS A 154 3.55 -13.82 -11.07
C CYS A 154 2.77 -13.72 -12.38
N THR A 155 2.85 -12.56 -13.05
CA THR A 155 2.19 -12.32 -14.33
C THR A 155 2.79 -13.17 -15.45
N SER A 156 4.12 -13.32 -15.51
CA SER A 156 4.77 -14.25 -16.46
C SER A 156 4.42 -15.72 -16.22
N ARG A 157 4.10 -16.11 -14.98
CA ARG A 157 3.56 -17.44 -14.63
C ARG A 157 2.05 -17.57 -14.89
N LYS A 158 1.39 -16.49 -15.30
CA LYS A 158 -0.05 -16.43 -15.57
C LYS A 158 -0.89 -16.83 -14.34
N GLU A 159 -0.41 -16.48 -13.16
CA GLU A 159 -1.10 -16.70 -11.88
C GLU A 159 -2.35 -15.81 -11.78
N ASN A 160 -3.35 -16.22 -11.01
CA ASN A 160 -4.35 -15.27 -10.52
C ASN A 160 -3.67 -14.29 -9.55
N VAL A 161 -3.77 -12.98 -9.82
CA VAL A 161 -3.06 -11.95 -9.03
C VAL A 161 -3.99 -10.86 -8.52
N VAL A 162 -3.79 -10.43 -7.29
CA VAL A 162 -4.34 -9.18 -6.77
C VAL A 162 -3.19 -8.18 -6.66
N ILE A 163 -3.28 -7.06 -7.36
CA ILE A 163 -2.30 -5.98 -7.34
C ILE A 163 -2.85 -4.89 -6.41
N GLU A 164 -2.40 -4.90 -5.15
CA GLU A 164 -2.80 -3.87 -4.19
C GLU A 164 -2.01 -2.58 -4.40
N GLY A 165 -2.74 -1.46 -4.50
CA GLY A 165 -2.12 -0.16 -4.74
C GLY A 165 -3.09 0.99 -4.51
N THR A 166 -2.55 2.20 -4.53
CA THR A 166 -3.38 3.41 -4.52
C THR A 166 -3.81 3.80 -5.93
N LEU A 167 -3.05 3.45 -6.97
CA LEU A 167 -3.17 4.01 -8.32
C LEU A 167 -3.08 5.54 -8.35
N THR A 168 -2.26 6.14 -7.48
CA THR A 168 -2.08 7.61 -7.44
C THR A 168 -1.29 8.13 -8.66
N TRP A 169 -0.35 7.34 -9.19
CA TRP A 169 0.47 7.73 -10.34
C TRP A 169 -0.24 7.43 -11.68
N HIS A 170 -0.40 8.44 -12.53
CA HIS A 170 -1.16 8.35 -13.78
C HIS A 170 -0.67 7.27 -14.76
N ARG A 171 0.61 6.87 -14.73
CA ARG A 171 1.12 5.78 -15.60
C ARG A 171 1.01 4.40 -14.96
N GLN A 172 0.69 4.30 -13.68
CA GLN A 172 0.64 3.00 -12.99
C GLN A 172 -0.43 2.10 -13.60
N GLY A 173 -1.64 2.63 -13.81
CA GLY A 173 -2.74 1.89 -14.46
C GLY A 173 -2.37 1.40 -15.86
N PRO A 174 -1.96 2.29 -16.79
CA PRO A 174 -1.51 1.90 -18.13
C PRO A 174 -0.36 0.89 -18.14
N ASN A 175 0.64 1.02 -17.24
CA ASN A 175 1.74 0.07 -17.16
C ASN A 175 1.27 -1.31 -16.68
N ILE A 176 0.38 -1.36 -15.68
CA ILE A 176 -0.21 -2.62 -15.20
C ILE A 176 -1.05 -3.25 -16.30
N PHE A 177 -1.93 -2.49 -16.96
CA PHE A 177 -2.72 -2.98 -18.09
C PHE A 177 -1.82 -3.57 -19.16
N ARG A 178 -0.72 -2.86 -19.50
CA ARG A 178 0.17 -3.35 -20.54
C ARG A 178 0.82 -4.67 -20.16
N GLU A 179 1.39 -4.76 -18.97
CA GLU A 179 2.00 -6.00 -18.50
C GLU A 179 1.02 -7.17 -18.47
N LEU A 180 -0.23 -6.95 -18.04
CA LEU A 180 -1.25 -7.99 -18.02
C LEU A 180 -1.58 -8.49 -19.43
N ALA A 181 -1.74 -7.59 -20.40
CA ALA A 181 -1.99 -7.97 -21.79
C ALA A 181 -0.79 -8.69 -22.42
N ASP A 182 0.44 -8.23 -22.18
CA ASP A 182 1.67 -8.87 -22.67
C ASP A 182 1.84 -10.30 -22.13
N ASN A 183 1.14 -10.63 -21.04
CA ASN A 183 1.11 -11.96 -20.43
C ASN A 183 -0.22 -12.72 -20.66
N ASP A 184 -1.01 -12.31 -21.65
CA ASP A 184 -2.25 -12.96 -22.07
C ASP A 184 -3.36 -13.04 -20.99
N TYR A 185 -3.41 -12.09 -20.05
CA TYR A 185 -4.52 -12.01 -19.11
C TYR A 185 -5.84 -11.76 -19.84
N VAL A 186 -6.88 -12.48 -19.44
CA VAL A 186 -8.17 -12.48 -20.15
C VAL A 186 -9.28 -11.76 -19.40
N ASP A 187 -9.14 -11.61 -18.08
CA ASP A 187 -10.13 -10.99 -17.21
C ASP A 187 -9.44 -10.09 -16.18
N VAL A 188 -9.87 -8.83 -16.11
CA VAL A 188 -9.33 -7.85 -15.17
C VAL A 188 -10.46 -7.12 -14.46
N GLU A 189 -10.48 -7.24 -13.13
CA GLU A 189 -11.35 -6.46 -12.26
C GLU A 189 -10.57 -5.32 -11.61
N VAL A 190 -11.14 -4.13 -11.58
CA VAL A 190 -10.56 -2.96 -10.91
C VAL A 190 -11.54 -2.46 -9.87
N TYR A 191 -11.14 -2.52 -8.59
CA TYR A 191 -11.91 -2.01 -7.47
C TYR A 191 -11.30 -0.71 -6.95
N GLY A 192 -11.98 0.41 -7.20
CA GLY A 192 -11.65 1.69 -6.60
C GLY A 192 -12.49 1.97 -5.36
N ILE A 193 -11.88 2.56 -4.32
CA ILE A 193 -12.60 3.11 -3.18
C ILE A 193 -12.47 4.62 -3.17
N ASP A 194 -13.61 5.28 -3.31
CA ASP A 194 -13.77 6.72 -3.15
C ASP A 194 -14.19 7.06 -1.72
N ILE A 195 -13.51 8.02 -1.14
CA ILE A 195 -13.73 8.49 0.24
C ILE A 195 -13.29 9.96 0.31
N GLU A 196 -13.91 10.74 1.19
CA GLU A 196 -13.49 12.13 1.39
C GLU A 196 -12.08 12.22 2.01
N GLN A 197 -11.32 13.25 1.64
CA GLN A 197 -9.95 13.46 2.13
C GLN A 197 -9.86 13.46 3.66
N LYS A 198 -10.80 14.14 4.33
CA LYS A 198 -10.85 14.21 5.80
C LYS A 198 -11.05 12.81 6.42
N GLU A 199 -11.91 12.01 5.83
CA GLU A 199 -12.19 10.65 6.30
C GLU A 199 -11.00 9.70 6.04
N ALA A 200 -10.27 9.88 4.93
CA ALA A 200 -9.03 9.16 4.66
C ALA A 200 -7.96 9.45 5.73
N HIS A 201 -7.77 10.72 6.08
CA HIS A 201 -6.87 11.14 7.17
C HIS A 201 -7.27 10.53 8.50
N GLU A 202 -8.54 10.67 8.89
CA GLU A 202 -9.02 10.15 10.17
C GLU A 202 -8.89 8.63 10.24
N SER A 203 -9.27 7.90 9.18
CA SER A 203 -9.13 6.44 9.13
C SER A 203 -7.67 5.99 9.18
N ALA A 204 -6.75 6.73 8.55
CA ALA A 204 -5.32 6.41 8.62
C ALA A 204 -4.76 6.63 10.04
N LEU A 205 -5.13 7.73 10.69
CA LEU A 205 -4.75 8.04 12.06
C LEU A 205 -5.34 7.03 13.06
N ASP A 206 -6.62 6.70 12.94
CA ASP A 206 -7.28 5.72 13.81
C ASP A 206 -6.63 4.34 13.72
N ARG A 207 -6.36 3.88 12.49
CA ARG A 207 -5.71 2.59 12.27
C ARG A 207 -4.31 2.58 12.85
N TRP A 208 -3.53 3.63 12.62
CA TRP A 208 -2.17 3.73 13.17
C TRP A 208 -2.20 3.76 14.70
N TRP A 209 -3.01 4.64 15.29
CA TRP A 209 -3.05 4.87 16.73
C TRP A 209 -3.49 3.63 17.49
N LYS A 210 -4.55 2.94 17.01
CA LYS A 210 -5.00 1.67 17.60
C LYS A 210 -3.85 0.66 17.69
N LEU A 211 -3.14 0.44 16.58
CA LEU A 211 -2.06 -0.55 16.52
C LEU A 211 -0.81 -0.10 17.29
N ARG A 212 -0.55 1.20 17.38
CA ARG A 212 0.50 1.76 18.24
C ARG A 212 0.21 1.47 19.71
N LEU A 213 -1.03 1.69 20.17
CA LEU A 213 -1.44 1.36 21.54
C LEU A 213 -1.35 -0.14 21.84
N GLU A 214 -1.68 -1.00 20.89
CA GLU A 214 -1.51 -2.46 21.03
C GLU A 214 -0.02 -2.82 21.14
N TRP A 215 0.86 -2.22 20.33
CA TRP A 215 2.30 -2.42 20.43
C TRP A 215 2.89 -1.93 21.75
N ALA A 216 2.47 -0.75 22.23
CA ALA A 216 2.88 -0.20 23.51
C ALA A 216 2.53 -1.12 24.70
N LYS A 217 1.48 -1.94 24.56
CA LYS A 217 1.05 -2.95 25.52
C LYS A 217 1.67 -4.34 25.31
N GLY A 218 2.54 -4.50 24.30
CA GLY A 218 3.10 -5.80 23.90
C GLY A 218 2.11 -6.74 23.22
N GLN A 219 0.98 -6.22 22.73
CA GLN A 219 -0.10 -6.99 22.09
C GLN A 219 0.02 -7.04 20.56
N HIS A 220 0.93 -6.27 19.98
CA HIS A 220 1.19 -6.27 18.54
C HIS A 220 2.68 -6.06 18.27
N ASP A 221 3.32 -6.99 17.55
CA ASP A 221 4.79 -7.01 17.33
C ASP A 221 5.37 -5.70 16.77
N LEU A 222 4.72 -5.14 15.72
CA LEU A 222 5.31 -4.06 14.93
C LEU A 222 4.61 -2.69 15.07
N GLY A 223 3.51 -2.61 15.82
CA GLY A 223 2.64 -1.43 15.86
C GLY A 223 1.91 -1.07 14.56
N GLY A 224 1.47 0.18 14.46
CA GLY A 224 0.77 0.73 13.31
C GLY A 224 1.71 1.41 12.32
N ARG A 225 1.35 1.38 11.02
CA ARG A 225 2.04 2.20 10.01
C ARG A 225 1.51 3.63 10.05
N PHE A 226 2.32 4.57 10.52
CA PHE A 226 2.01 5.99 10.42
C PHE A 226 2.02 6.40 8.94
N THR A 227 0.97 7.11 8.51
CA THR A 227 0.86 7.65 7.15
C THR A 227 0.91 9.17 7.25
N PRO A 228 2.00 9.80 6.80
CA PRO A 228 2.09 11.26 6.71
C PRO A 228 0.93 11.86 5.90
N ALA A 229 0.47 13.05 6.31
CA ALA A 229 -0.68 13.70 5.70
C ALA A 229 -0.47 13.98 4.20
N ASP A 230 0.73 14.38 3.80
CA ASP A 230 1.11 14.66 2.42
C ASP A 230 0.93 13.44 1.48
N ALA A 231 1.15 12.21 1.99
CA ALA A 231 0.92 10.98 1.24
C ALA A 231 -0.57 10.73 0.94
N ILE A 232 -1.48 11.28 1.75
CA ILE A 232 -2.93 11.27 1.49
C ILE A 232 -3.29 12.48 0.63
N ASP A 233 -2.79 13.67 0.95
CA ASP A 233 -3.11 14.92 0.26
C ASP A 233 -2.77 14.88 -1.23
N MET A 234 -1.67 14.22 -1.60
CA MET A 234 -1.33 14.05 -3.02
C MET A 234 -2.37 13.25 -3.82
N CYS A 235 -3.28 12.53 -3.15
CA CYS A 235 -4.40 11.86 -3.79
C CYS A 235 -5.56 12.80 -4.14
N TYR A 236 -5.55 14.04 -3.63
CA TYR A 236 -6.62 15.03 -3.78
C TYR A 236 -6.05 16.34 -4.31
N GLN A 237 -6.02 16.49 -5.64
CA GLN A 237 -5.47 17.70 -6.28
C GLN A 237 -6.31 18.96 -6.02
N THR A 238 -7.61 18.80 -5.79
CA THR A 238 -8.55 19.88 -5.48
C THR A 238 -9.44 19.45 -4.32
N ALA A 239 -9.62 20.31 -3.32
CA ALA A 239 -10.56 20.05 -2.24
C ALA A 239 -11.97 19.85 -2.82
N SER A 240 -12.68 18.81 -2.37
CA SER A 240 -13.99 18.31 -2.86
C SER A 240 -14.03 17.58 -4.21
N ALA A 241 -12.89 17.39 -4.88
CA ALA A 241 -12.82 16.54 -6.06
C ALA A 241 -12.68 15.05 -5.69
N GLU A 242 -13.16 14.20 -6.58
CA GLU A 242 -12.83 12.77 -6.60
C GLU A 242 -11.31 12.56 -6.50
N SER A 243 -10.88 11.53 -5.76
CA SER A 243 -9.45 11.25 -5.64
C SER A 243 -8.83 10.90 -6.99
N VAL A 244 -7.57 11.27 -7.21
CA VAL A 244 -6.83 10.87 -8.43
C VAL A 244 -6.73 9.35 -8.57
N CYS A 245 -6.79 8.62 -7.44
CA CYS A 245 -6.84 7.17 -7.41
C CYS A 245 -8.09 6.65 -8.15
N THR A 246 -9.24 7.23 -7.83
CA THR A 246 -10.53 6.90 -8.44
C THR A 246 -10.55 7.28 -9.93
N ALA A 247 -10.05 8.47 -10.27
CA ALA A 247 -9.94 8.90 -11.66
C ALA A 247 -9.05 7.96 -12.49
N ASN A 248 -7.91 7.51 -11.93
CA ASN A 248 -7.02 6.56 -12.58
C ASN A 248 -7.63 5.16 -12.72
N ALA A 249 -8.40 4.69 -11.73
CA ALA A 249 -9.15 3.45 -11.84
C ALA A 249 -10.18 3.51 -12.98
N LYS A 250 -10.93 4.61 -13.09
CA LYS A 250 -11.86 4.83 -14.22
C LYS A 250 -11.14 4.86 -15.56
N ASN A 251 -9.93 5.43 -15.64
CA ASN A 251 -9.16 5.46 -16.88
C ASN A 251 -8.66 4.07 -17.34
N PHE A 252 -8.63 3.08 -16.45
CA PHE A 252 -8.26 1.71 -16.79
C PHE A 252 -9.20 1.13 -17.88
N ILE A 253 -10.50 1.40 -17.81
CA ILE A 253 -11.47 0.95 -18.81
C ILE A 253 -11.29 1.62 -20.18
N ASN A 254 -10.84 2.88 -20.19
CA ASN A 254 -10.61 3.62 -21.43
C ASN A 254 -9.45 2.98 -22.22
N THR A 255 -8.42 2.50 -21.49
CA THR A 255 -7.30 1.76 -22.09
C THR A 255 -7.79 0.44 -22.70
N ALA A 256 -8.67 -0.29 -22.01
CA ALA A 256 -9.27 -1.52 -22.50
C ALA A 256 -10.06 -1.30 -23.80
N ILE A 257 -10.93 -0.28 -23.82
CA ILE A 257 -11.76 0.06 -24.99
C ILE A 257 -10.90 0.49 -26.20
N GLN A 258 -9.82 1.24 -25.96
CA GLN A 258 -8.96 1.75 -27.02
C GLN A 258 -8.12 0.67 -27.68
N THR A 259 -7.71 -0.34 -26.92
CA THR A 259 -6.74 -1.36 -27.37
C THR A 259 -7.39 -2.68 -27.74
N GLY A 260 -8.42 -3.10 -27.01
CA GLY A 260 -9.07 -4.41 -27.16
C GLY A 260 -8.17 -5.60 -26.88
N GLU A 261 -7.06 -5.42 -26.15
CA GLU A 261 -6.06 -6.48 -25.92
C GLU A 261 -6.40 -7.41 -24.75
N ILE A 262 -7.22 -6.94 -23.79
CA ILE A 262 -7.74 -7.76 -22.70
C ILE A 262 -9.25 -7.92 -22.93
N PRO A 263 -9.74 -9.14 -23.22
CA PRO A 263 -11.13 -9.39 -23.62
C PRO A 263 -12.19 -8.93 -22.62
N ARG A 264 -11.89 -8.98 -21.31
CA ARG A 264 -12.83 -8.63 -20.24
C ARG A 264 -12.14 -7.70 -19.26
N VAL A 265 -12.70 -6.50 -19.12
CA VAL A 265 -12.28 -5.55 -18.09
C VAL A 265 -13.50 -4.98 -17.41
N HIS A 266 -13.54 -5.06 -16.09
CA HIS A 266 -14.61 -4.51 -15.26
C HIS A 266 -14.03 -3.52 -14.25
N VAL A 267 -14.62 -2.33 -14.17
CA VAL A 267 -14.23 -1.30 -13.20
C VAL A 267 -15.42 -0.97 -12.31
N THR A 268 -15.24 -1.15 -11.00
CA THR A 268 -16.21 -0.79 -9.97
C THR A 268 -15.60 0.24 -9.04
N ILE A 269 -16.26 1.39 -8.87
CA ILE A 269 -15.91 2.36 -7.83
C ILE A 269 -16.97 2.31 -6.73
N LEU A 270 -16.47 2.17 -5.52
CA LEU A 270 -17.26 2.04 -4.32
C LEU A 270 -17.06 3.28 -3.47
N ARG A 271 -18.13 3.83 -2.92
CA ARG A 271 -18.05 4.92 -1.95
C ARG A 271 -18.42 4.41 -0.58
N ARG A 272 -17.62 4.78 0.41
CA ARG A 272 -17.93 4.58 1.82
C ARG A 272 -18.48 5.88 2.39
N SER A 273 -19.71 5.86 2.89
CA SER A 273 -20.22 6.95 3.75
C SER A 273 -19.76 6.69 5.19
N ALA A 274 -19.47 7.74 5.97
CA ALA A 274 -18.99 7.66 7.35
C ALA A 274 -19.76 6.66 8.24
N THR A 275 -21.07 6.49 7.99
CA THR A 275 -21.97 5.62 8.78
C THR A 275 -22.87 4.74 7.91
N GLY A 276 -22.72 4.78 6.60
CA GLY A 276 -23.58 4.09 5.64
C GLY A 276 -23.01 2.78 5.11
N PRO A 277 -23.84 1.98 4.40
CA PRO A 277 -23.34 0.86 3.63
C PRO A 277 -22.36 1.33 2.55
N ILE A 278 -21.52 0.41 2.06
CA ILE A 278 -20.67 0.69 0.89
C ILE A 278 -21.57 0.67 -0.35
N GLU A 279 -21.56 1.75 -1.11
CA GLU A 279 -22.38 1.92 -2.31
C GLU A 279 -21.53 1.85 -3.57
N VAL A 280 -22.05 1.25 -4.64
CA VAL A 280 -21.44 1.32 -5.97
C VAL A 280 -21.83 2.67 -6.59
N ILE A 281 -20.85 3.53 -6.83
CA ILE A 281 -21.07 4.87 -7.41
C ILE A 281 -20.67 4.97 -8.89
N TYR A 282 -19.92 3.98 -9.39
CA TYR A 282 -19.56 3.85 -10.78
C TYR A 282 -19.30 2.39 -11.10
N GLU A 283 -19.81 1.94 -12.24
CA GLU A 283 -19.56 0.60 -12.76
C GLU A 283 -19.48 0.67 -14.28
N ARG A 284 -18.45 0.05 -14.87
CA ARG A 284 -18.31 -0.02 -16.32
C ARG A 284 -17.57 -1.29 -16.73
N SER A 285 -18.06 -1.93 -17.78
CA SER A 285 -17.45 -3.13 -18.36
C SER A 285 -17.05 -2.88 -19.80
N TYR A 286 -15.98 -3.55 -20.20
CA TYR A 286 -15.56 -3.77 -21.58
C TYR A 286 -15.57 -5.28 -21.81
N LEU A 287 -16.24 -5.69 -22.90
CA LEU A 287 -16.32 -7.06 -23.37
C LEU A 287 -16.12 -7.02 -24.88
N GLN A 288 -15.15 -7.78 -25.36
CA GLN A 288 -14.88 -7.96 -26.79
C GLN A 288 -15.88 -8.92 -27.45
#